data_AF-A0A7X6VW27-F1
#
_entry.id   AF-A0A7X6VW27-F1
#
_cell.length_a   1.000
_cell.length_b   1.000
_cell.length_c   1.000
_cell.angle_alpha   90.00
_cell.angle_beta   90.00
_cell.angle_gamma   90.00
#
_symmetry.space_group_name_H-M   'P 1'
#
loop_
_entity.id
_entity.type
_entity.pdbx_description
1 polymer ?
#
loop_
_entity_poly.entity_id
_entity_poly.type
_entity_poly.pdbx_seq_one_letter_code
_entity_poly.pdbx_strand_id
1 'polypeptide(L)'
;MIQIKEIAEYLETVAPLALQESYDNAGVVVGDLSAKVSSALVTIDVTEEVVEEAIAKNAGIIIAHHPVIFSGLKKLTGRNYVERTVIKAIKNDIAIYAAHTNLDAISGGVNSKICEKLGLLNCRFLQPV
;
A
#
# COMPACT_ATOMS: atom_id res chain seq x y z
N MET A 1 12.27 16.74 -2.27
CA MET A 1 10.98 16.23 -1.78
C MET A 1 10.11 15.97 -2.99
N ILE A 2 9.45 14.83 -3.04
CA ILE A 2 8.65 14.33 -4.18
C ILE A 2 7.18 14.36 -3.76
N GLN A 3 6.25 14.63 -4.69
CA GLN A 3 4.83 14.56 -4.38
C GLN A 3 4.35 13.12 -4.24
N ILE A 4 3.39 12.88 -3.35
CA ILE A 4 2.77 11.55 -3.21
C ILE A 4 2.20 11.06 -4.55
N LYS A 5 1.63 11.96 -5.36
CA LYS A 5 1.18 11.66 -6.72
C LYS A 5 2.29 11.04 -7.59
N GLU A 6 3.48 11.64 -7.60
CA GLU A 6 4.60 11.17 -8.42
C GLU A 6 5.08 9.78 -7.94
N ILE A 7 5.05 9.52 -6.63
CA ILE A 7 5.37 8.21 -6.07
C ILE A 7 4.33 7.17 -6.50
N ALA A 8 3.04 7.50 -6.36
CA ALA A 8 1.94 6.62 -6.75
C ALA A 8 2.01 6.29 -8.25
N GLU A 9 2.13 7.29 -9.11
CA GLU A 9 2.26 7.10 -10.56
C GLU A 9 3.45 6.19 -10.91
N TYR A 10 4.60 6.36 -10.25
CA TYR A 10 5.74 5.46 -10.44
C TYR A 10 5.44 4.02 -10.01
N LEU A 11 4.87 3.82 -8.82
CA LEU A 11 4.51 2.49 -8.32
C LEU A 11 3.51 1.80 -9.26
N GLU A 12 2.58 2.55 -9.84
CA GLU A 12 1.59 2.06 -10.79
C GLU A 12 2.20 1.71 -12.16
N THR A 13 3.37 2.25 -12.52
CA THR A 13 4.13 1.74 -13.67
C THR A 13 4.74 0.35 -13.43
N VAL A 14 5.01 0.02 -12.16
CA VAL A 14 5.55 -1.28 -11.76
C VAL A 14 4.43 -2.31 -11.59
N ALA A 15 3.37 -1.94 -10.86
CA ALA A 15 2.20 -2.76 -10.61
C ALA A 15 0.92 -1.99 -11.03
N PRO A 16 0.51 -2.05 -12.31
CA PRO A 16 -0.65 -1.31 -12.81
C PRO A 16 -1.93 -1.59 -12.03
N LEU A 17 -2.67 -0.53 -11.67
CA LEU A 17 -3.94 -0.67 -10.95
C LEU A 17 -4.99 -1.48 -11.71
N ALA A 18 -4.88 -1.57 -13.04
CA ALA A 18 -5.76 -2.38 -13.87
C ALA A 18 -5.61 -3.89 -13.66
N LEU A 19 -4.53 -4.33 -13.00
CA LEU A 19 -4.29 -5.74 -12.65
C LEU A 19 -4.87 -6.12 -11.29
N GLN A 20 -5.45 -5.17 -10.55
CA GLN A 20 -6.10 -5.49 -9.29
C GLN A 20 -7.40 -6.26 -9.53
N GLU A 21 -7.76 -7.13 -8.60
CA GLU A 21 -9.00 -7.88 -8.65
C GLU A 21 -10.21 -6.95 -8.46
N SER A 22 -11.38 -7.37 -8.94
CA SER A 22 -12.60 -6.54 -8.89
C SER A 22 -13.06 -6.13 -7.48
N TYR A 23 -12.62 -6.86 -6.45
CA TYR A 23 -12.93 -6.59 -5.05
C TYR A 23 -11.82 -5.79 -4.33
N ASP A 24 -10.70 -5.53 -5.00
CA ASP A 24 -9.52 -4.93 -4.38
C ASP A 24 -9.65 -3.40 -4.20
N ASN A 25 -8.73 -2.82 -3.42
CA ASN A 25 -8.62 -1.38 -3.18
C ASN A 25 -7.14 -0.93 -3.17
N ALA A 26 -6.43 -1.17 -4.27
CA ALA A 26 -5.05 -0.73 -4.47
C ALA A 26 -4.97 0.77 -4.87
N GLY A 27 -3.81 1.39 -4.62
CA GLY A 27 -3.56 2.82 -4.86
C GLY A 27 -3.44 3.64 -3.58
N VAL A 28 -3.54 4.96 -3.68
CA VAL A 28 -3.54 5.85 -2.49
C VAL A 28 -4.90 5.77 -1.80
N VAL A 29 -4.93 5.18 -0.59
CA VAL A 29 -6.16 4.98 0.19
C VAL A 29 -6.36 6.03 1.29
N VAL A 30 -5.29 6.73 1.70
CA VAL A 30 -5.31 7.86 2.64
C VAL A 30 -4.25 8.88 2.24
N GLY A 31 -4.54 10.18 2.33
CA GLY A 31 -3.56 11.26 2.20
C GLY A 31 -3.90 12.30 1.13
N ASP A 32 -3.03 13.30 1.00
CA ASP A 32 -3.09 14.35 -0.03
C ASP A 32 -2.06 14.07 -1.13
N LEU A 33 -2.53 13.85 -2.36
CA LEU A 33 -1.69 13.60 -3.53
C LEU A 33 -0.68 14.73 -3.82
N SER A 34 -0.99 15.96 -3.42
CA SER A 34 -0.13 17.13 -3.64
C SER A 34 0.97 17.30 -2.59
N ALA A 35 0.84 16.63 -1.44
CA ALA A 35 1.79 16.74 -0.34
C ALA A 35 3.15 16.17 -0.72
N LYS A 36 4.20 16.85 -0.23
CA LYS A 36 5.60 16.55 -0.56
C LYS A 36 6.26 15.79 0.57
N VAL A 37 6.88 14.67 0.24
CA VAL A 37 7.55 13.80 1.22
C VAL A 37 9.03 13.61 0.87
N SER A 38 9.82 13.26 1.87
CA SER A 38 11.25 12.97 1.74
C SER A 38 11.60 11.51 2.04
N SER A 39 10.71 10.78 2.69
CA SER A 39 10.91 9.38 3.04
C SER A 39 9.59 8.59 3.04
N ALA A 40 9.72 7.29 2.84
CA ALA A 40 8.62 6.33 2.80
C ALA A 40 8.94 5.15 3.73
N LEU A 41 7.90 4.60 4.36
CA LEU A 41 7.95 3.34 5.09
C LEU A 41 7.29 2.23 4.26
N VAL A 42 7.96 1.10 4.07
CA VAL A 42 7.40 -0.05 3.35
C VAL A 42 7.01 -1.14 4.36
N THR A 43 5.80 -1.66 4.25
CA THR A 43 5.24 -2.66 5.19
C THR A 43 4.36 -3.68 4.48
N ILE A 44 3.97 -4.74 5.19
CA ILE A 44 2.91 -5.64 4.76
C ILE A 44 1.53 -5.11 5.18
N ASP A 45 1.34 -4.90 6.48
CA ASP A 45 0.11 -4.39 7.09
C ASP A 45 0.33 -2.99 7.66
N VAL A 46 -0.71 -2.15 7.64
CA VAL A 46 -0.71 -0.86 8.34
C VAL A 46 -1.50 -1.00 9.64
N THR A 47 -0.79 -1.04 10.76
CA THR A 47 -1.37 -0.99 12.10
C THR A 47 -1.11 0.35 12.76
N GLU A 48 -1.69 0.58 13.94
CA GLU A 48 -1.45 1.79 14.72
C GLU A 48 0.04 1.96 15.08
N GLU A 49 0.75 0.85 15.33
CA GLU A 49 2.18 0.82 15.64
C GLU A 49 3.05 1.14 14.41
N VAL A 50 2.63 0.73 13.21
CA VAL A 50 3.32 1.08 11.96
C VAL A 50 3.18 2.57 11.67
N VAL A 51 2.03 3.17 12.00
CA VAL A 51 1.87 4.63 11.91
C VAL A 51 2.78 5.34 12.94
N GLU A 52 2.90 4.81 14.17
CA GLU A 52 3.88 5.35 15.15
C GLU A 52 5.32 5.21 14.65
N GLU A 53 5.68 4.10 14.01
CA GLU A 53 7.00 3.93 13.39
C GLU A 53 7.24 4.96 12.28
N ALA A 54 6.25 5.20 11.43
CA ALA A 54 6.33 6.21 10.38
C ALA A 54 6.53 7.62 10.96
N ILE A 55 5.82 7.97 12.04
CA ILE A 55 6.01 9.23 12.77
C ILE A 55 7.45 9.31 13.32
N ALA A 56 7.91 8.27 14.03
CA ALA A 56 9.24 8.23 14.62
C ALA A 56 10.37 8.33 13.58
N LYS A 57 10.15 7.81 12.37
CA LYS A 57 11.09 7.88 11.24
C LYS A 57 10.89 9.09 10.33
N ASN A 58 9.91 9.95 10.62
CA ASN A 58 9.54 11.09 9.77
C ASN A 58 9.21 10.67 8.32
N ALA A 59 8.48 9.56 8.17
CA ALA A 59 7.97 9.06 6.90
C ALA A 59 6.63 9.69 6.57
N GLY A 60 6.56 10.38 5.43
CA GLY A 60 5.34 11.05 4.98
C GLY A 60 4.39 10.15 4.18
N ILE A 61 4.83 8.93 3.85
CA ILE A 61 4.01 7.92 3.19
C ILE A 61 4.35 6.52 3.69
N ILE A 62 3.32 5.71 3.91
CA ILE A 62 3.41 4.28 4.14
C ILE A 62 2.98 3.57 2.85
N ILE A 63 3.83 2.69 2.33
CA ILE A 63 3.55 1.84 1.17
C ILE A 63 3.35 0.42 1.72
N ALA A 64 2.11 -0.07 1.69
CA ALA A 64 1.72 -1.34 2.26
C ALA A 64 1.29 -2.34 1.19
N HIS A 65 1.42 -3.63 1.47
CA HIS A 65 0.83 -4.66 0.62
C HIS A 65 -0.69 -4.75 0.83
N HIS A 66 -1.13 -4.90 2.09
CA HIS A 66 -2.55 -5.01 2.41
C HIS A 66 -3.21 -3.63 2.60
N PRO A 67 -4.35 -3.36 1.93
CA PRO A 67 -5.06 -2.10 2.08
C PRO A 67 -5.74 -2.02 3.45
N VAL A 68 -5.35 -1.04 4.28
CA VAL A 68 -5.97 -0.82 5.60
C VAL A 68 -7.46 -0.46 5.48
N ILE A 69 -7.83 0.26 4.42
CA ILE A 69 -9.22 0.45 4.00
C ILE A 69 -9.50 -0.56 2.90
N PHE A 70 -10.02 -1.73 3.24
CA PHE A 70 -10.41 -2.73 2.24
C PHE A 70 -11.86 -2.55 1.76
N SER A 71 -12.73 -1.99 2.60
CA SER A 71 -14.12 -1.69 2.27
C SER A 71 -14.51 -0.30 2.75
N GLY A 72 -15.52 0.30 2.10
CA GLY A 72 -15.93 1.67 2.37
C GLY A 72 -16.27 1.94 3.84
N LEU A 73 -15.62 2.94 4.43
CA LEU A 73 -15.87 3.37 5.81
C LEU A 73 -17.11 4.26 5.88
N LYS A 74 -18.14 3.84 6.64
CA LYS A 74 -19.35 4.65 6.87
C LYS A 74 -19.21 5.65 8.02
N LYS A 75 -18.22 5.44 8.91
CA LYS A 75 -17.93 6.25 10.09
C LYS A 75 -16.43 6.25 10.37
N LEU A 76 -15.92 7.34 10.92
CA LEU A 76 -14.53 7.51 11.39
C LEU A 76 -14.57 8.06 12.82
N THR A 77 -14.79 7.17 13.78
CA THR A 77 -14.94 7.50 15.20
C THR A 77 -13.85 6.87 16.07
N GLY A 78 -12.94 6.08 15.48
CA GLY A 78 -11.92 5.33 16.21
C GLY A 78 -12.47 4.06 16.85
N ARG A 79 -13.61 3.55 16.36
CA ARG A 79 -14.31 2.40 16.97
C ARG A 79 -13.53 1.09 16.83
N ASN A 80 -12.84 0.92 15.71
CA ASN A 80 -12.04 -0.26 15.40
C ASN A 80 -10.62 0.16 14.99
N TYR A 81 -9.74 -0.83 14.82
CA TYR A 81 -8.33 -0.57 14.51
C TYR A 81 -8.14 0.14 13.16
N VAL A 82 -8.95 -0.18 12.13
CA VAL A 82 -8.89 0.49 10.82
C VAL A 82 -9.17 1.99 11.00
N GLU A 83 -10.28 2.33 11.66
CA GLU A 83 -10.63 3.73 11.92
C GLU A 83 -9.54 4.44 12.73
N ARG A 84 -9.01 3.82 13.79
CA ARG A 84 -7.95 4.43 14.62
C ARG A 84 -6.65 4.64 13.83
N THR A 85 -6.27 3.66 13.01
CA THR A 85 -5.08 3.72 12.16
C THR A 85 -5.22 4.84 11.13
N VAL A 86 -6.36 4.90 10.43
CA VAL A 86 -6.65 5.95 9.44
C VAL A 86 -6.71 7.33 10.09
N ILE A 87 -7.40 7.48 11.23
CA ILE A 87 -7.46 8.75 11.97
C ILE A 87 -6.07 9.19 12.39
N LYS A 88 -5.23 8.26 12.88
CA LYS A 88 -3.86 8.56 13.31
C LYS A 88 -3.00 9.01 12.13
N ALA A 89 -3.07 8.32 10.99
CA ALA A 89 -2.35 8.70 9.77
C ALA A 89 -2.76 10.10 9.29
N ILE A 90 -4.08 10.37 9.21
CA ILE A 90 -4.61 11.68 8.82
C ILE A 90 -4.12 12.80 9.75
N LYS A 91 -4.16 12.58 11.07
CA LYS A 91 -3.74 13.60 12.06
C LYS A 91 -2.25 13.93 12.03
N ASN A 92 -1.43 13.09 11.40
CA ASN A 92 0.02 13.26 11.32
C ASN A 92 0.48 13.51 9.88
N ASP A 93 -0.44 13.82 8.97
CA ASP A 93 -0.15 14.08 7.55
C ASP A 93 0.63 12.94 6.85
N ILE A 94 0.33 11.70 7.23
CA ILE A 94 0.94 10.50 6.64
C ILE A 94 -0.01 9.89 5.62
N ALA A 95 0.44 9.78 4.37
CA ALA A 95 -0.30 9.08 3.33
C ALA A 95 -0.13 7.55 3.43
N ILE A 96 -1.09 6.81 2.88
CA ILE A 96 -1.06 5.35 2.79
C ILE A 96 -1.36 4.94 1.36
N TYR A 97 -0.43 4.21 0.75
CA TYR A 97 -0.58 3.56 -0.55
C TYR A 97 -0.65 2.05 -0.36
N ALA A 98 -1.57 1.38 -1.07
CA ALA A 98 -1.72 -0.07 -1.08
C ALA A 98 -1.29 -0.66 -2.44
N ALA A 99 -0.37 -1.63 -2.40
CA ALA A 99 0.07 -2.45 -3.53
C ALA A 99 -0.34 -3.90 -3.27
N HIS A 100 -1.59 -4.24 -3.54
CA HIS A 100 -2.21 -5.50 -3.13
C HIS A 100 -2.23 -6.52 -4.27
N THR A 101 -3.40 -6.88 -4.83
CA THR A 101 -3.44 -7.97 -5.81
C THR A 101 -2.82 -7.56 -7.15
N ASN A 102 -2.75 -6.25 -7.45
CA ASN A 102 -1.97 -5.76 -8.60
C ASN A 102 -0.49 -6.12 -8.49
N LEU A 103 0.09 -6.14 -7.29
CA LEU A 103 1.47 -6.57 -7.07
C LEU A 103 1.63 -8.09 -7.11
N ASP A 104 0.59 -8.83 -6.73
CA ASP A 104 0.57 -10.31 -6.86
C ASP A 104 0.50 -10.78 -8.31
N ALA A 105 -0.13 -9.98 -9.18
CA ALA A 105 -0.44 -10.28 -10.57
C ALA A 105 0.67 -9.93 -11.58
N ILE A 106 1.83 -9.44 -11.13
CA ILE A 106 2.96 -9.11 -12.03
C ILE A 106 4.11 -10.10 -11.96
N SER A 107 4.87 -10.18 -13.06
CA SER A 107 6.19 -10.80 -13.05
C SER A 107 7.14 -9.96 -12.18
N GLY A 108 7.89 -10.61 -11.31
CA GLY A 108 8.74 -9.93 -10.32
C GLY A 108 8.01 -9.50 -9.04
N GLY A 109 6.68 -9.68 -8.96
CA GLY A 109 5.86 -9.42 -7.78
C GLY A 109 5.98 -10.48 -6.68
N VAL A 110 5.01 -10.49 -5.76
CA VAL A 110 5.04 -11.35 -4.54
C VAL A 110 5.23 -12.82 -4.89
N ASN A 111 4.38 -13.36 -5.77
CA ASN A 111 4.42 -14.77 -6.17
C ASN A 111 5.74 -15.15 -6.87
N SER A 112 6.30 -14.24 -7.68
CA SER A 112 7.59 -14.45 -8.33
C SER A 112 8.71 -14.55 -7.29
N LYS A 113 8.69 -13.70 -6.25
CA LYS A 113 9.68 -13.72 -5.16
C LYS A 113 9.54 -14.94 -4.26
N ILE A 114 8.33 -15.44 -4.05
CA ILE A 114 8.11 -16.72 -3.35
C ILE A 114 8.71 -17.87 -4.17
N CYS A 115 8.44 -17.92 -5.48
CA CYS A 115 9.01 -18.94 -6.36
C CYS A 115 10.54 -18.93 -6.35
N GLU A 116 11.16 -17.74 -6.43
CA GLU A 116 12.60 -17.54 -6.33
C GLU A 116 13.15 -18.09 -5.01
N LYS A 117 12.54 -17.74 -3.88
CA LYS A 117 12.96 -18.21 -2.55
C LYS A 117 12.83 -19.73 -2.37
N LEU A 118 11.86 -20.35 -3.05
CA LEU A 118 11.66 -21.80 -3.04
C LEU A 118 12.52 -22.54 -4.08
N GLY A 119 13.27 -21.83 -4.92
CA GLY A 119 14.09 -22.43 -5.98
C GLY A 119 13.26 -23.06 -7.11
N LEU A 120 12.02 -22.60 -7.31
CA LEU A 120 11.17 -23.08 -8.38
C LEU A 120 11.68 -22.57 -9.74
N LEU A 121 11.60 -23.43 -10.76
CA LEU A 121 12.01 -23.13 -12.13
C LEU A 121 10.82 -23.20 -13.07
N ASN A 122 10.91 -22.49 -14.20
CA ASN A 122 9.88 -22.46 -15.25
C ASN A 122 8.49 -22.04 -14.73
N CYS A 123 8.46 -21.12 -13.76
CA CYS A 123 7.23 -20.57 -13.20
C CYS A 123 6.45 -19.80 -14.27
N ARG A 124 5.11 -19.92 -14.21
CA ARG A 124 4.15 -19.20 -15.04
C ARG A 124 2.98 -18.75 -14.19
N PHE A 125 2.22 -17.77 -14.65
CA PHE A 125 0.98 -17.38 -14.00
C PHE A 125 0.04 -18.59 -13.87
N LEU A 126 -0.50 -18.78 -12.67
CA LEU A 126 -1.46 -19.83 -12.40
C LEU A 126 -2.84 -19.47 -12.98
N GLN A 127 -3.24 -18.22 -12.78
CA GLN A 127 -4.47 -17.63 -13.32
C GLN A 127 -4.13 -16.26 -13.92
N PRO A 128 -4.16 -16.11 -15.25
CA PRO A 128 -3.96 -14.82 -15.91
C PRO A 128 -5.13 -13.85 -15.63
N VAL A 129 -4.80 -12.57 -15.46
CA VAL A 129 -5.75 -11.44 -15.38
C VAL A 129 -6.17 -11.00 -16.77
#